data_AF-A0A225W3R2-F1
#
_entry.id   AF-A0A225W3R2-F1
#
_cell.length_a   1.000
_cell.length_b   1.000
_cell.length_c   1.000
_cell.angle_alpha   90.00
_cell.angle_beta   90.00
_cell.angle_gamma   90.00
#
_symmetry.space_group_name_H-M   'P 1'
#
loop_
_entity.id
_entity.type
_entity.pdbx_description
1 polymer ?
#
loop_
_entity_poly.entity_id
_entity_poly.type
_entity_poly.pdbx_seq_one_letter_code
_entity_poly.pdbx_strand_id
1 'polypeptide(L)'
;MNKIFTKMLTFLWYGFGVQGQYVEHALVITGEKPNLAIVVSTFNMNNPAWTKTRVIKTDKPLHEMDILGDAWPKARQLLCKWHVKTWLKKQCSKLGDDCDEKLKVIMKGLVNAESQREYEDLKAVFLVTVGNNPDNMWYEDQRRKTDE
;
A
#
# COMPACT_ATOMS: atom_id res chain seq x y z
N MET A 1 -2.64 -22.21 -22.73
CA MET A 1 -3.63 -21.13 -22.54
C MET A 1 -3.04 -20.12 -21.56
N ASN A 2 -2.64 -18.94 -22.04
CA ASN A 2 -2.15 -17.88 -21.17
C ASN A 2 -3.34 -17.28 -20.41
N LYS A 3 -3.33 -17.36 -19.08
CA LYS A 3 -4.34 -16.69 -18.24
C LYS A 3 -4.12 -15.18 -18.37
N ILE A 4 -5.11 -14.46 -18.91
CA ILE A 4 -5.14 -13.00 -18.87
C ILE A 4 -5.58 -12.61 -17.45
N PHE A 5 -4.73 -11.85 -16.75
CA PHE A 5 -5.00 -11.40 -15.38
C PHE A 5 -5.53 -9.97 -15.40
N THR A 6 -6.85 -9.79 -15.36
CA THR A 6 -7.44 -8.45 -15.23
C THR A 6 -7.35 -7.93 -13.80
N LYS A 7 -7.02 -6.64 -13.64
CA LYS A 7 -7.01 -5.92 -12.36
C LYS A 7 -8.05 -4.82 -12.39
N MET A 8 -8.85 -4.72 -11.33
CA MET A 8 -9.79 -3.63 -11.14
C MET A 8 -9.16 -2.57 -10.24
N LEU A 9 -9.04 -1.35 -10.72
CA LEU A 9 -8.68 -0.17 -9.94
C LEU A 9 -9.95 0.61 -9.63
N THR A 10 -10.08 1.01 -8.36
CA THR A 10 -11.24 1.76 -7.90
C THR A 10 -10.76 3.00 -7.18
N PHE A 11 -11.22 4.16 -7.64
CA PHE A 11 -10.97 5.45 -7.01
C PHE A 11 -12.12 5.79 -6.07
N LEU A 12 -11.80 5.92 -4.79
CA LEU A 12 -12.73 6.40 -3.77
C LEU A 12 -12.34 7.80 -3.34
N TRP A 13 -13.31 8.69 -3.32
CA TRP A 13 -13.13 10.04 -2.80
C TRP A 13 -13.73 10.18 -1.41
N TYR A 14 -12.96 10.84 -0.53
CA TYR A 14 -13.38 11.18 0.82
C TYR A 14 -13.28 12.70 0.99
N GLY A 15 -14.41 13.33 1.31
CA GLY A 15 -14.53 14.76 1.61
C GLY A 15 -14.95 14.99 3.06
N PHE A 16 -14.84 16.23 3.54
CA PHE A 16 -15.32 16.59 4.88
C PHE A 16 -16.83 16.35 4.98
N GLY A 17 -17.25 15.41 5.84
CA GLY A 17 -18.65 15.07 6.04
C GLY A 17 -19.28 14.11 5.02
N VAL A 18 -18.51 13.58 4.05
CA VAL A 18 -19.03 12.63 3.04
C VAL A 18 -18.43 11.25 3.28
N GLN A 19 -19.29 10.23 3.48
CA GLN A 19 -18.85 8.83 3.47
C GLN A 19 -18.38 8.45 2.06
N GLY A 20 -17.29 7.68 1.96
CA GLY A 20 -16.54 7.46 0.72
C GLY A 20 -17.43 7.15 -0.49
N GLN A 21 -17.31 7.98 -1.53
CA GLN A 21 -18.05 7.80 -2.79
C GLN A 21 -17.13 7.19 -3.84
N TYR A 22 -17.66 6.22 -4.59
CA TYR A 22 -17.00 5.70 -5.78
C TYR A 22 -17.05 6.77 -6.87
N VAL A 23 -15.88 7.12 -7.41
CA VAL A 23 -15.77 8.15 -8.45
C VAL A 23 -15.51 7.52 -9.80
N GLU A 24 -14.65 6.50 -9.84
CA GLU A 24 -14.32 5.81 -11.09
C GLU A 24 -13.86 4.37 -10.80
N HIS A 25 -14.24 3.46 -11.69
CA HIS A 25 -13.70 2.11 -11.77
C HIS A 25 -12.99 1.95 -13.11
N ALA A 26 -11.79 1.39 -13.07
CA ALA A 26 -11.03 1.04 -14.27
C ALA A 26 -10.70 -0.45 -14.25
N LEU A 27 -11.02 -1.13 -15.35
CA LEU A 27 -10.62 -2.51 -15.56
C LEU A 27 -9.40 -2.52 -16.49
N VAL A 28 -8.26 -2.97 -15.98
CA VAL A 28 -7.02 -3.07 -16.76
C VAL A 28 -6.65 -4.53 -17.02
N ILE A 29 -6.11 -4.78 -18.21
CA ILE A 29 -5.74 -6.13 -18.67
C ILE A 29 -4.48 -6.63 -17.98
N THR A 30 -3.59 -5.74 -17.51
CA THR A 30 -2.46 -6.05 -16.62
C THR A 30 -2.24 -4.91 -15.62
N GLY A 31 -1.57 -5.19 -14.50
CA GLY A 31 -1.17 -4.18 -13.51
C GLY A 31 0.15 -3.46 -13.83
N GLU A 32 0.60 -3.50 -15.09
CA GLU A 32 1.88 -2.91 -15.49
C GLU A 32 1.84 -1.38 -15.53
N LYS A 33 3.02 -0.74 -15.41
CA LYS A 33 3.14 0.71 -15.32
C LYS A 33 2.43 1.48 -16.46
N PRO A 34 2.54 1.10 -17.74
CA PRO A 34 1.86 1.82 -18.82
C PRO A 34 0.33 1.79 -18.69
N ASN A 35 -0.24 0.65 -18.28
CA ASN A 35 -1.69 0.51 -18.12
C ASN A 35 -2.22 1.35 -16.96
N LEU A 36 -1.45 1.40 -15.86
CA LEU A 36 -1.76 2.25 -14.71
C LEU A 36 -1.68 3.74 -15.07
N ALA A 37 -0.69 4.15 -15.86
CA ALA A 37 -0.57 5.54 -16.32
C ALA A 37 -1.78 5.96 -17.17
N ILE A 38 -2.28 5.08 -18.04
CA ILE A 38 -3.50 5.32 -18.82
C ILE A 38 -4.70 5.54 -17.90
N VAL A 39 -4.90 4.65 -16.91
CA VAL A 39 -5.99 4.77 -15.94
C VAL A 39 -5.94 6.10 -15.21
N VAL A 40 -4.76 6.51 -14.73
CA VAL A 40 -4.60 7.76 -13.99
C VAL A 40 -4.83 8.98 -14.89
N SER A 41 -4.36 8.93 -16.14
CA SER A 41 -4.64 9.98 -17.13
C SER A 41 -6.13 10.12 -17.40
N THR A 42 -6.83 9.00 -17.62
CA THR A 42 -8.29 8.98 -17.84
C THR A 42 -9.03 9.55 -16.63
N PHE A 43 -8.66 9.14 -15.41
CA PHE A 43 -9.25 9.68 -14.19
C PHE A 43 -9.08 11.20 -14.11
N ASN A 44 -7.88 11.71 -14.39
CA ASN A 44 -7.59 13.15 -14.34
C ASN A 44 -8.36 13.95 -15.39
N MET A 45 -8.57 13.38 -16.58
CA MET A 45 -9.40 14.00 -17.62
C MET A 45 -10.88 14.09 -17.20
N ASN A 46 -11.39 13.04 -16.58
CA ASN A 46 -12.80 12.95 -16.16
C ASN A 46 -13.09 13.75 -14.89
N ASN A 47 -12.08 14.00 -14.05
CA ASN A 47 -12.25 14.58 -12.73
C ASN A 47 -11.37 15.83 -12.54
N PRO A 48 -11.70 17.00 -13.14
CA PRO A 48 -10.84 18.21 -13.11
C PRO A 48 -10.44 18.70 -11.70
N ALA A 49 -11.21 18.32 -10.68
CA ALA A 49 -10.91 18.60 -9.29
C ALA A 49 -9.76 17.75 -8.70
N TRP A 50 -9.17 16.82 -9.46
CA TRP A 50 -8.07 15.95 -9.02
C TRP A 50 -6.87 16.74 -8.45
N THR A 51 -6.66 17.98 -8.91
CA THR A 51 -5.62 18.89 -8.40
C THR A 51 -5.79 19.26 -6.91
N LYS A 52 -7.00 19.08 -6.37
CA LYS A 52 -7.32 19.27 -4.95
C LYS A 52 -7.07 18.02 -4.11
N THR A 53 -6.75 16.87 -4.73
CA THR A 53 -6.39 15.65 -4.01
C THR A 53 -5.18 15.91 -3.13
N ARG A 54 -5.30 15.56 -1.84
CA ARG A 54 -4.24 15.72 -0.83
C ARG A 54 -3.72 14.40 -0.30
N VAL A 55 -4.49 13.34 -0.42
CA VAL A 55 -4.15 12.01 0.08
C VAL A 55 -4.61 10.97 -0.92
N ILE A 56 -3.72 10.03 -1.22
CA ILE A 56 -4.03 8.84 -2.02
C ILE A 56 -3.78 7.63 -1.14
N LYS A 57 -4.73 6.71 -1.10
CA LYS A 57 -4.63 5.50 -0.29
C LYS A 57 -4.62 4.28 -1.19
N THR A 58 -3.52 3.54 -1.24
CA THR A 58 -3.38 2.34 -2.08
C THR A 58 -3.49 1.06 -1.28
N ASP A 59 -3.86 -0.01 -1.98
CA ASP A 59 -4.20 -1.30 -1.40
C ASP A 59 -2.96 -2.19 -1.22
N LYS A 60 -2.19 -2.47 -2.29
CA LYS A 60 -1.23 -3.59 -2.28
C LYS A 60 -0.48 -3.77 -3.62
N PRO A 61 0.20 -2.76 -4.16
CA PRO A 61 1.68 -2.83 -4.17
C PRO A 61 2.43 -1.48 -4.27
N LEU A 62 3.70 -1.47 -3.87
CA LEU A 62 4.60 -0.30 -3.93
C LEU A 62 4.90 0.18 -5.36
N HIS A 63 4.82 -0.69 -6.39
CA HIS A 63 5.18 -0.32 -7.77
C HIS A 63 4.24 0.70 -8.41
N GLU A 64 3.02 0.85 -7.87
CA GLU A 64 2.09 1.90 -8.27
C GLU A 64 2.49 3.27 -7.73
N MET A 65 3.29 3.33 -6.66
CA MET A 65 3.59 4.58 -5.96
C MET A 65 4.35 5.58 -6.82
N ASP A 66 5.22 5.11 -7.72
CA ASP A 66 5.95 5.99 -8.64
C ASP A 66 4.97 6.71 -9.57
N ILE A 67 4.08 5.96 -10.21
CA ILE A 67 3.11 6.48 -11.18
C ILE A 67 2.13 7.43 -10.51
N LEU A 68 1.66 7.07 -9.31
CA LEU A 68 0.77 7.90 -8.52
C LEU A 68 1.49 9.16 -8.01
N GLY A 69 2.79 9.06 -7.71
CA GLY A 69 3.63 10.17 -7.32
C GLY A 69 3.85 11.15 -8.46
N ASP A 70 4.14 10.66 -9.65
CA ASP A 70 4.33 11.45 -10.86
C ASP A 70 3.03 12.16 -11.26
N ALA A 71 1.90 11.45 -11.19
CA ALA A 71 0.60 12.02 -11.55
C ALA A 71 0.05 13.01 -10.50
N TRP A 72 0.30 12.76 -9.22
CA TRP A 72 -0.24 13.53 -8.11
C TRP A 72 0.83 13.93 -7.08
N PRO A 73 1.82 14.75 -7.47
CA PRO A 73 2.99 15.04 -6.64
C PRO A 73 2.67 15.83 -5.36
N LYS A 74 1.52 16.50 -5.32
CA LYS A 74 1.03 17.25 -4.15
C LYS A 74 0.23 16.39 -3.17
N ALA A 75 -0.07 15.14 -3.52
CA ALA A 75 -0.85 14.25 -2.69
C ALA A 75 0.08 13.33 -1.88
N ARG A 76 -0.19 13.22 -0.58
CA ARG A 76 0.47 12.27 0.29
C ARG A 76 -0.02 10.86 -0.02
N GLN A 77 0.91 9.98 -0.38
CA GLN A 77 0.61 8.57 -0.60
C GLN A 77 0.61 7.82 0.73
N LEU A 78 -0.44 7.03 0.98
CA LEU A 78 -0.62 6.21 2.16
C LEU A 78 -0.97 4.77 1.77
N LEU A 79 -0.49 3.81 2.55
CA LEU A 79 -0.94 2.44 2.42
C LEU A 79 -2.23 2.22 3.20
N CYS A 80 -3.09 1.34 2.68
CA CYS A 80 -4.30 0.98 3.36
C CYS A 80 -4.00 0.16 4.62
N LYS A 81 -4.32 0.75 5.77
CA LYS A 81 -4.21 0.15 7.11
C LYS A 81 -4.70 -1.29 7.19
N TRP A 82 -5.86 -1.58 6.59
CA TRP A 82 -6.42 -2.94 6.59
C TRP A 82 -5.55 -3.91 5.77
N HIS A 83 -5.14 -3.51 4.57
CA HIS A 83 -4.29 -4.34 3.72
C HIS A 83 -2.91 -4.61 4.32
N VAL A 84 -2.33 -3.60 4.98
CA VAL A 84 -1.07 -3.73 5.73
C VAL A 84 -1.26 -4.75 6.86
N LYS A 85 -2.31 -4.63 7.70
CA LYS A 85 -2.60 -5.61 8.76
C LYS A 85 -2.77 -7.03 8.21
N THR A 86 -3.53 -7.19 7.13
CA THR A 86 -3.77 -8.49 6.50
C THR A 86 -2.49 -9.08 5.90
N TRP A 87 -1.63 -8.25 5.30
CA TRP A 87 -0.33 -8.68 4.79
C TRP A 87 0.59 -9.12 5.93
N LEU A 88 0.75 -8.30 6.96
CA LEU A 88 1.57 -8.61 8.13
C LEU A 88 1.15 -9.94 8.79
N LYS A 89 -0.16 -10.14 8.97
CA LYS A 89 -0.71 -11.42 9.47
C LYS A 89 -0.30 -12.61 8.60
N LYS A 90 -0.44 -12.51 7.28
CA LYS A 90 -0.06 -13.59 6.35
C LYS A 90 1.43 -13.91 6.42
N GLN A 91 2.27 -12.90 6.50
CA GLN A 91 3.72 -13.11 6.60
C GLN A 91 4.10 -13.73 7.95
N CYS A 92 3.43 -13.33 9.04
CA CYS A 92 3.56 -14.01 10.32
C CYS A 92 3.19 -15.50 10.25
N SER A 93 2.10 -15.86 9.58
CA SER A 93 1.72 -17.27 9.38
C SER A 93 2.75 -18.06 8.56
N LYS A 94 3.53 -17.42 7.68
CA LYS A 94 4.61 -18.10 6.94
C LYS A 94 5.82 -18.42 7.81
N LEU A 95 6.00 -17.70 8.93
CA LEU A 95 7.05 -18.00 9.90
C LEU A 95 6.71 -19.21 10.78
N GLY A 96 5.54 -19.84 10.60
CA GLY A 96 5.05 -20.96 11.40
C GLY A 96 4.24 -20.53 12.62
N ASP A 97 3.97 -21.46 13.54
CA ASP A 97 3.32 -21.20 14.83
C ASP A 97 4.15 -20.25 15.73
N ASP A 98 5.41 -19.99 15.36
CA ASP A 98 6.36 -19.12 16.05
C ASP A 98 6.33 -17.65 15.59
N CYS A 99 5.25 -17.14 14.97
CA CYS A 99 5.05 -15.69 15.00
C CYS A 99 4.80 -15.29 16.46
N ASP A 100 5.90 -14.95 17.13
CA ASP A 100 5.98 -14.49 18.51
C ASP A 100 4.83 -13.50 18.78
N GLU A 101 4.05 -13.72 19.84
CA GLU A 101 3.00 -12.80 20.28
C GLU A 101 3.55 -11.37 20.42
N LYS A 102 4.83 -11.24 20.78
CA LYS A 102 5.56 -9.97 20.78
C LYS A 102 5.57 -9.29 19.41
N LEU A 103 5.82 -10.02 18.31
CA LEU A 103 5.79 -9.49 16.94
C LEU A 103 4.40 -9.01 16.56
N LYS A 104 3.34 -9.76 16.93
CA LYS A 104 1.95 -9.35 16.66
C LYS A 104 1.60 -8.05 17.37
N VAL A 105 2.02 -7.89 18.62
CA VAL A 105 1.82 -6.66 19.40
C VAL A 105 2.55 -5.48 18.76
N ILE A 106 3.83 -5.65 18.43
CA ILE A 106 4.65 -4.58 17.80
C ILE A 106 4.05 -4.17 16.45
N MET A 107 3.68 -5.13 15.59
CA MET A 107 3.05 -4.86 14.31
C MET A 107 1.72 -4.12 14.44
N LYS A 108 0.89 -4.52 15.41
CA LYS A 108 -0.36 -3.82 15.71
C LYS A 108 -0.07 -2.39 16.16
N GLY A 109 0.96 -2.18 16.98
CA GLY A 109 1.43 -0.86 17.42
C GLY A 109 1.85 0.00 16.22
N LEU A 110 2.77 -0.49 15.38
CA LEU A 110 3.27 0.24 14.19
C LEU A 110 2.15 0.78 13.30
N VAL A 111 1.12 -0.03 13.07
CA VAL A 111 0.01 0.33 12.18
C VAL A 111 -1.03 1.25 12.87
N ASN A 112 -1.00 1.34 14.19
CA ASN A 112 -1.89 2.19 14.97
C ASN A 112 -1.18 3.37 15.65
N ALA A 113 0.13 3.55 15.44
CA ALA A 113 0.90 4.61 16.07
C ALA A 113 0.25 5.98 15.81
N GLU A 114 0.06 6.74 16.87
CA GLU A 114 -0.59 8.05 16.84
C GLU A 114 0.43 9.19 16.66
N SER A 115 1.72 8.87 16.79
CA SER A 115 2.81 9.81 16.57
C SER A 115 3.98 9.18 15.82
N GLN A 116 4.77 10.04 15.16
CA GLN A 116 6.01 9.65 14.49
C GLN A 116 7.00 9.03 15.48
N ARG A 117 7.10 9.59 16.68
CA ARG A 117 7.98 9.08 17.74
C ARG A 117 7.59 7.67 18.17
N GLU A 118 6.31 7.44 18.46
CA GLU A 118 5.80 6.11 18.82
C GLU A 118 6.08 5.09 17.71
N TYR A 119 5.88 5.49 16.45
CA TYR A 119 6.20 4.65 15.30
C TYR A 119 7.70 4.30 15.24
N GLU A 120 8.58 5.27 15.44
CA GLU A 120 10.03 5.08 15.43
C GLU A 120 10.51 4.18 16.57
N ASP A 121 9.98 4.38 17.78
CA ASP A 121 10.28 3.55 18.96
C ASP A 121 9.87 2.09 18.71
N LEU A 122 8.63 1.88 18.22
CA LEU A 122 8.13 0.54 17.87
C LEU A 122 8.89 -0.07 16.70
N LYS A 123 9.34 0.73 15.73
CA LYS A 123 10.13 0.27 14.59
C LYS A 123 11.50 -0.21 15.03
N ALA A 124 12.14 0.49 15.96
CA ALA A 124 13.40 0.04 16.56
C ALA A 124 13.22 -1.30 17.27
N VAL A 125 12.17 -1.44 18.09
CA VAL A 125 11.85 -2.72 18.77
C VAL A 125 11.55 -3.82 17.77
N PHE A 126 10.80 -3.52 16.70
CA PHE A 126 10.51 -4.47 15.63
C PHE A 126 11.79 -5.02 15.00
N LEU A 127 12.70 -4.13 14.58
CA LEU A 127 13.95 -4.49 13.91
C LEU A 127 14.84 -5.37 14.80
N VAL A 128 14.96 -5.04 16.09
CA VAL A 128 15.66 -5.89 17.07
C VAL A 128 14.99 -7.26 17.20
N THR A 129 13.66 -7.30 17.26
CA THR A 129 12.90 -8.56 17.44
C THR A 129 13.00 -9.48 16.22
N VAL A 130 13.07 -8.94 15.01
CA VAL A 130 13.29 -9.72 13.77
C VAL A 130 14.78 -10.00 13.49
N GLY A 131 15.66 -9.79 14.48
CA GLY A 131 17.07 -10.16 14.44
C GLY A 131 17.97 -9.21 13.66
N ASN A 132 17.51 -8.00 13.31
CA ASN A 132 18.27 -7.01 12.52
C ASN A 132 18.90 -7.60 11.24
N ASN A 133 18.33 -8.68 10.69
CA ASN A 133 18.88 -9.38 9.55
C ASN A 133 18.40 -8.71 8.25
N PRO A 134 19.27 -8.04 7.47
CA PRO A 134 18.89 -7.44 6.20
C PRO A 134 18.44 -8.48 5.15
N ASP A 135 18.74 -9.77 5.36
CA ASP A 135 18.35 -10.90 4.52
C ASP A 135 17.04 -11.57 5.00
N ASN A 136 16.37 -11.00 6.01
CA ASN A 136 15.08 -11.53 6.46
C ASN A 136 14.06 -11.43 5.31
N MET A 137 13.35 -12.53 5.01
CA MET A 137 12.43 -12.72 3.87
C MET A 137 11.43 -11.56 3.61
N TRP A 138 11.21 -10.72 4.60
CA TRP A 138 10.37 -9.53 4.58
C TRP A 138 10.90 -8.41 3.67
N TYR A 139 12.22 -8.28 3.53
CA TYR A 139 12.87 -7.32 2.63
C TYR A 139 12.97 -7.85 1.19
N GLU A 140 13.21 -9.15 1.02
CA GLU A 140 13.29 -9.82 -0.29
C GLU A 140 11.94 -9.85 -1.02
N ASP A 141 10.80 -10.11 -0.35
CA ASP A 141 9.48 -10.06 -0.99
C ASP A 141 9.06 -8.65 -1.42
N GLN A 142 9.74 -7.60 -0.92
CA GLN A 142 9.56 -6.22 -1.38
C GLN A 142 10.48 -5.88 -2.56
N ARG A 143 11.75 -6.30 -2.55
CA ARG A 143 12.69 -6.10 -3.67
C ARG A 143 12.31 -6.89 -4.92
N ARG A 144 11.88 -8.14 -4.76
CA ARG A 144 11.47 -9.00 -5.89
C ARG A 144 10.20 -8.51 -6.61
N LYS A 145 9.48 -7.51 -6.06
CA LYS A 145 8.30 -6.88 -6.69
C LYS A 145 8.56 -5.47 -7.23
N THR A 146 9.76 -4.94 -7.02
CA THR A 146 10.23 -3.68 -7.64
C THR A 146 11.07 -3.93 -8.89
N ASP A 147 11.55 -5.17 -9.06
CA ASP A 147 12.44 -5.58 -10.15
C ASP A 147 11.71 -6.33 -11.31
N GLU A 148 10.37 -6.37 -11.27
CA GLU A 148 9.48 -6.80 -12.38
C GLU A 148 8.62 -5.60 -12.83
#